data_AF-A0A967Q3X5-F1
#
_entry.id   AF-A0A967Q3X5-F1
#
_cell.length_a   1.000
_cell.length_b   1.000
_cell.length_c   1.000
_cell.angle_alpha   90.00
_cell.angle_beta   90.00
_cell.angle_gamma   90.00
#
_symmetry.space_group_name_H-M   'P 1'
#
loop_
_entity.id
_entity.type
_entity.pdbx_description
1 polymer ?
#
loop_
_entity_poly.entity_id
_entity_poly.type
_entity_poly.pdbx_seq_one_letter_code
_entity_poly.pdbx_strand_id
1 'polypeptide(L)'
;MDEQRIAKEPRRIGLTLSDGRSLSGEVFLDLHDVHRRGSQRVGDLLNAEDFFLPVKTADGVFLVNIEQVMEVRVEAAAEKDELMLLGQRHTVRIHTVHGQEMIAELYVDRPQSSSRAKDYFNQPLRFFRVFQGDEVIYLNPANILYIRD
;
A
#
# COMPACT_ATOMS: atom_id res chain seq x y z
N MET A 1 32.50 1.56 16.85
CA MET A 1 31.47 1.99 15.89
C MET A 1 30.16 1.53 16.48
N ASP A 2 29.39 2.45 17.04
CA ASP A 2 28.10 2.10 17.64
C ASP A 2 27.13 1.68 16.53
N GLU A 3 26.60 0.47 16.66
CA GLU A 3 25.46 0.00 15.89
C GLU A 3 24.27 0.93 16.18
N GLN A 4 24.01 1.87 15.27
CA GLN A 4 22.80 2.67 15.31
C GLN A 4 21.61 1.73 15.10
N ARG A 5 21.02 1.30 16.22
CA ARG A 5 19.81 0.49 16.24
C ARG A 5 18.65 1.34 15.71
N ILE A 6 18.34 1.17 14.43
CA ILE A 6 17.20 1.84 13.80
C ILE A 6 15.95 1.45 14.59
N ALA A 7 15.28 2.45 15.16
CA ALA A 7 14.04 2.24 15.88
C ALA A 7 12.99 1.74 14.86
N LYS A 8 12.21 0.73 15.25
CA LYS A 8 11.16 0.15 14.42
C LYS A 8 9.79 0.52 14.99
N GLU A 9 8.90 0.99 14.12
CA GLU A 9 7.51 1.31 14.46
C GLU A 9 6.60 0.17 13.99
N PRO A 10 5.88 -0.52 14.89
CA PRO A 10 4.92 -1.53 14.48
C PRO A 10 3.71 -0.86 13.81
N ARG A 11 3.29 -1.41 12.67
CA ARG A 11 2.12 -0.97 11.92
C ARG A 11 1.15 -2.11 11.72
N ARG A 12 -0.08 -1.94 12.21
CA ARG A 12 -1.16 -2.90 11.98
C ARG A 12 -1.62 -2.86 10.54
N ILE A 13 -1.75 -4.04 9.94
CA ILE A 13 -2.21 -4.23 8.57
C ILE A 13 -3.23 -5.35 8.48
N GLY A 14 -4.13 -5.23 7.51
CA GLY A 14 -4.95 -6.33 7.00
C GLY A 14 -4.50 -6.69 5.59
N LEU A 15 -4.29 -7.97 5.32
CA LEU A 15 -3.89 -8.50 4.01
C LEU A 15 -5.02 -9.34 3.46
N THR A 16 -5.27 -9.25 2.16
CA THR A 16 -6.05 -10.24 1.42
C THR A 16 -5.13 -10.88 0.39
N LEU A 17 -5.06 -12.22 0.41
CA LEU A 17 -4.24 -13.02 -0.48
C LEU A 17 -5.00 -13.37 -1.76
N SER A 18 -4.27 -13.81 -2.80
CA SER A 18 -4.78 -14.21 -4.11
C SER A 18 -5.71 -15.43 -4.08
N ASP A 19 -5.73 -16.18 -2.98
CA ASP A 19 -6.67 -17.27 -2.73
C ASP A 19 -7.91 -16.83 -1.94
N GLY A 20 -8.07 -15.54 -1.69
CA GLY A 20 -9.18 -14.93 -0.95
C GLY A 20 -9.07 -15.00 0.56
N ARG A 21 -8.02 -15.62 1.13
CA ARG A 21 -7.81 -15.62 2.59
C ARG A 21 -7.36 -14.24 3.06
N SER A 22 -7.79 -13.87 4.27
CA SER A 22 -7.33 -12.65 4.94
C SER A 22 -6.39 -12.95 6.10
N LEU A 23 -5.38 -12.12 6.29
CA LEU A 23 -4.43 -12.17 7.40
C LEU A 23 -4.33 -10.80 8.06
N SER A 24 -4.46 -10.73 9.38
CA SER A 24 -4.24 -9.50 10.14
C SER A 24 -2.99 -9.63 11.01
N GLY A 25 -2.17 -8.58 11.05
CA GLY A 25 -0.93 -8.60 11.81
C GLY A 25 -0.23 -7.25 11.83
N GLU A 26 1.03 -7.27 12.20
CA GLU A 26 1.89 -6.10 12.31
C GLU A 26 3.13 -6.27 11.42
N VAL A 27 3.46 -5.22 10.67
CA VAL A 27 4.76 -5.07 10.01
C VAL A 27 5.59 -4.06 10.79
N PHE A 28 6.90 -4.12 10.64
CA PHE A 28 7.81 -3.21 11.33
C PHE A 28 8.43 -2.25 10.33
N LEU A 29 8.13 -0.96 10.51
CA LEU A 29 8.60 0.12 9.67
C LEU A 29 9.86 0.73 10.28
N ASP A 30 10.86 1.04 9.46
CA ASP A 30 12.05 1.75 9.91
C ASP A 30 11.73 3.24 10.10
N LEU A 31 12.05 3.78 11.29
CA LEU A 31 11.71 5.17 11.64
C LEU A 31 12.55 6.23 10.88
N HIS A 32 13.73 5.86 10.38
CA HIS A 32 14.64 6.79 9.71
C HIS A 32 15.41 6.12 8.59
N ASP A 33 15.13 6.54 7.36
CA ASP A 33 16.05 6.37 6.24
C ASP A 33 16.78 7.71 6.03
N VAL A 34 18.11 7.71 6.01
CA VAL A 34 19.00 8.90 6.00
C VAL A 34 18.74 9.80 4.77
N HIS A 35 17.99 9.31 3.79
CA HIS A 35 17.67 9.99 2.55
C HIS A 35 16.18 10.32 2.34
N ARG A 36 15.27 9.87 3.23
CA ARG A 36 13.82 10.16 3.13
C ARG A 36 13.37 11.06 4.27
N ARG A 37 12.74 12.19 3.95
CA ARG A 37 12.01 12.99 4.94
C ARG A 37 10.72 12.26 5.32
N GLY A 38 10.77 11.42 6.36
CA GLY A 38 9.60 10.74 6.93
C GLY A 38 9.89 9.32 7.39
N SER A 39 8.99 8.75 8.19
CA SER A 39 9.00 7.33 8.52
C SER A 39 8.72 6.49 7.27
N GLN A 40 9.33 5.30 7.20
CA GLN A 40 9.00 4.31 6.17
C GLN A 40 7.52 3.98 6.24
N ARG A 41 6.87 3.80 5.08
CA ARG A 41 5.44 3.47 4.97
C ARG A 41 5.25 2.02 4.58
N VAL A 42 4.05 1.48 4.80
CA VAL A 42 3.72 0.12 4.35
C VAL A 42 3.92 -0.02 2.83
N GLY A 43 3.56 1.00 2.06
CA GLY A 43 3.79 1.03 0.62
C GLY A 43 5.25 0.92 0.21
N ASP A 44 6.20 1.37 1.04
CA ASP A 44 7.63 1.26 0.77
C ASP A 44 8.09 -0.19 0.91
N LEU A 45 7.61 -0.90 1.94
CA LEU A 45 7.88 -2.33 2.12
C LEU A 45 7.31 -3.16 0.96
N LEU A 46 6.08 -2.85 0.53
CA LEU A 46 5.39 -3.58 -0.54
C LEU A 46 6.00 -3.37 -1.93
N ASN A 47 6.60 -2.20 -2.16
CA ASN A 47 7.25 -1.84 -3.41
C ASN A 47 8.79 -2.05 -3.37
N ALA A 48 9.33 -2.57 -2.26
CA ALA A 48 10.73 -2.96 -2.17
C ALA A 48 11.06 -4.16 -3.08
N GLU A 49 12.36 -4.45 -3.22
CA GLU A 49 12.86 -5.59 -4.01
C GLU A 49 12.60 -6.95 -3.34
N ASP A 50 12.27 -6.96 -2.05
CA ASP A 50 12.02 -8.18 -1.29
C ASP A 50 10.81 -8.97 -1.82
N PHE A 51 10.90 -10.30 -1.82
CA PHE A 51 9.79 -11.16 -2.24
C PHE A 51 8.84 -11.54 -1.09
N PHE A 52 9.31 -11.48 0.15
CA PHE A 52 8.57 -11.90 1.33
C PHE A 52 8.45 -10.76 2.34
N LEU A 53 7.22 -10.50 2.79
CA LEU A 53 6.90 -9.54 3.84
C LEU A 53 6.77 -10.27 5.19
N PRO A 54 7.62 -9.98 6.19
CA PRO A 54 7.43 -10.51 7.54
C PRO A 54 6.24 -9.83 8.24
N VAL A 55 5.25 -10.64 8.62
CA VAL A 55 4.03 -10.20 9.30
C VAL A 55 3.95 -10.89 10.65
N LYS A 56 4.01 -10.11 11.73
CA LYS A 56 3.83 -10.62 13.09
C LYS A 56 2.35 -10.75 13.41
N THR A 57 1.95 -11.92 13.86
CA THR A 57 0.58 -12.25 14.26
C THR A 57 0.58 -12.82 15.68
N ALA A 58 -0.59 -13.22 16.19
CA ALA A 58 -0.69 -13.94 17.45
C ALA A 58 0.02 -15.31 17.41
N ASP A 59 0.07 -15.95 16.24
CA ASP A 59 0.64 -17.30 16.04
C ASP A 59 2.14 -17.26 15.69
N GLY A 60 2.75 -16.09 15.66
CA GLY A 60 4.17 -15.88 15.33
C GLY A 60 4.37 -15.04 14.08
N VAL A 61 5.54 -15.15 13.48
CA VAL A 61 5.93 -14.38 12.29
C VAL A 61 5.71 -15.21 11.03
N PHE A 62 4.87 -14.69 10.15
CA PHE A 62 4.60 -15.25 8.83
C PHE A 62 5.45 -14.53 7.79
N LEU A 63 6.09 -15.27 6.89
CA LEU A 63 6.73 -14.71 5.70
C LEU A 63 5.74 -14.79 4.55
N VAL A 64 5.07 -13.68 4.26
CA VAL A 64 4.02 -13.62 3.24
C VAL A 64 4.65 -13.32 1.89
N ASN A 65 4.43 -14.17 0.88
CA ASN A 65 4.86 -13.88 -0.48
C ASN A 65 4.08 -12.68 -1.02
N ILE A 66 4.78 -11.57 -1.29
CA ILE A 66 4.20 -10.29 -1.70
C ILE A 66 3.47 -10.40 -3.05
N GLU A 67 3.92 -11.26 -3.96
CA GLU A 67 3.23 -11.49 -5.23
C GLU A 67 1.85 -12.13 -5.07
N GLN A 68 1.64 -12.83 -3.96
CA GLN A 68 0.36 -13.45 -3.62
C GLN A 68 -0.54 -12.54 -2.78
N VAL A 69 -0.12 -11.32 -2.50
CA VAL A 69 -0.94 -10.32 -1.81
C VAL A 69 -1.73 -9.55 -2.87
N MET A 70 -3.06 -9.58 -2.75
CA MET A 70 -3.96 -8.79 -3.58
C MET A 70 -4.07 -7.36 -3.08
N GLU A 71 -4.34 -7.20 -1.79
CA GLU A 71 -4.50 -5.89 -1.16
C GLU A 71 -3.97 -5.86 0.27
N VAL A 72 -3.50 -4.68 0.68
CA VAL A 72 -3.11 -4.38 2.06
C VAL A 72 -3.89 -3.16 2.54
N ARG A 73 -4.60 -3.31 3.65
CA ARG A 73 -5.36 -2.25 4.30
C ARG A 73 -4.62 -1.75 5.54
N VAL A 74 -4.58 -0.44 5.68
CA VAL A 74 -3.95 0.26 6.81
C VAL A 74 -4.85 1.42 7.21
N GLU A 75 -4.92 1.72 8.51
CA GLU A 75 -5.67 2.89 8.98
C GLU A 75 -5.10 4.19 8.38
N ALA A 76 -5.97 5.03 7.84
CA ALA A 76 -5.56 6.28 7.22
C ALA A 76 -4.85 7.21 8.21
N ALA A 77 -5.24 7.23 9.49
CA ALA A 77 -4.53 8.03 10.49
C ALA A 77 -3.04 7.66 10.63
N ALA A 78 -2.67 6.43 10.29
CA ALA A 78 -1.30 5.95 10.36
C ALA A 78 -0.49 6.23 9.07
N GLU A 79 -1.16 6.29 7.92
CA GLU A 79 -0.54 6.40 6.59
C GLU A 79 -0.87 7.70 5.82
N LYS A 80 -1.77 8.55 6.31
CA LYS A 80 -2.18 9.76 5.60
C LYS A 80 -1.32 10.94 6.03
N ASP A 81 -0.76 11.62 5.03
CA ASP A 81 -0.10 12.92 5.19
C ASP A 81 -0.92 13.92 4.38
N GLU A 82 -1.18 15.11 4.93
CA GLU A 82 -1.96 16.17 4.29
C GLU A 82 -1.42 16.53 2.90
N LEU A 83 -0.10 16.45 2.71
CA LEU A 83 0.53 16.69 1.41
C LEU A 83 0.07 15.70 0.33
N MET A 84 -0.35 14.49 0.72
CA MET A 84 -0.82 13.46 -0.22
C MET A 84 -2.18 13.76 -0.82
N LEU A 85 -2.91 14.72 -0.27
CA LEU A 85 -4.23 15.12 -0.74
C LEU A 85 -4.18 16.36 -1.63
N LEU A 86 -3.00 16.93 -1.85
CA LEU A 86 -2.82 18.15 -2.64
C LEU A 86 -2.89 17.92 -4.16
N GLY A 87 -2.92 16.66 -4.61
CA GLY A 87 -3.07 16.28 -6.01
C GLY A 87 -4.51 16.34 -6.52
N GLN A 88 -4.69 16.13 -7.83
CA GLN A 88 -6.02 16.02 -8.42
C GLN A 88 -6.71 14.74 -7.91
N ARG A 89 -7.89 14.89 -7.30
CA ARG A 89 -8.69 13.77 -6.78
C ARG A 89 -9.48 13.11 -7.91
N HIS A 90 -9.33 11.80 -8.05
CA HIS A 90 -10.14 10.94 -8.92
C HIS A 90 -10.86 9.89 -8.07
N THR A 91 -12.13 9.64 -8.40
CA THR A 91 -12.90 8.55 -7.81
C THR A 91 -13.01 7.46 -8.86
N VAL A 92 -12.38 6.31 -8.60
CA VAL A 92 -12.34 5.18 -9.53
C VAL A 92 -13.08 3.99 -8.95
N ARG A 93 -13.59 3.14 -9.85
CA ARG A 93 -14.11 1.82 -9.53
C ARG A 93 -13.15 0.77 -10.03
N ILE A 94 -12.68 -0.06 -9.12
CA ILE A 94 -11.68 -1.10 -9.38
C ILE A 94 -12.36 -2.45 -9.22
N HIS A 95 -12.27 -3.28 -10.25
CA HIS A 95 -12.76 -4.65 -10.20
C HIS A 95 -11.58 -5.61 -10.10
N THR A 96 -11.60 -6.47 -9.09
CA THR A 96 -10.53 -7.45 -8.83
C THR A 96 -10.91 -8.85 -9.30
N VAL A 97 -9.93 -9.74 -9.37
CA VAL A 97 -10.12 -11.17 -9.74
C VAL A 97 -11.11 -11.92 -8.85
N HIS A 98 -11.35 -11.46 -7.62
CA HIS A 98 -12.35 -12.05 -6.71
C HIS A 98 -13.78 -11.53 -6.94
N GLY A 99 -14.01 -10.74 -8.00
CA GLY A 99 -15.34 -10.25 -8.38
C GLY A 99 -15.86 -9.13 -7.49
N GLN A 100 -15.04 -8.59 -6.60
CA GLN A 100 -15.41 -7.46 -5.74
C GLN A 100 -15.17 -6.14 -6.48
N GLU A 101 -16.16 -5.26 -6.45
CA GLU A 101 -16.04 -3.86 -6.87
C GLU A 101 -15.60 -3.01 -5.67
N MET A 102 -14.53 -2.26 -5.84
CA MET A 102 -14.04 -1.29 -4.88
C MET A 102 -14.21 0.12 -5.45
N ILE A 103 -14.92 0.99 -4.73
CA ILE A 103 -14.92 2.44 -4.98
C ILE A 103 -13.81 3.04 -4.13
N ALA A 104 -12.84 3.67 -4.78
CA ALA A 104 -11.70 4.27 -4.10
C ALA A 104 -11.33 5.63 -4.69
N GLU A 105 -10.67 6.44 -3.87
CA GLU A 105 -10.13 7.73 -4.25
C GLU A 105 -8.62 7.61 -4.48
N LEU A 106 -8.11 8.31 -5.49
CA LEU A 106 -6.67 8.47 -5.70
C LEU A 106 -6.35 9.93 -5.96
N TYR A 107 -5.16 10.34 -5.56
CA TYR A 107 -4.68 11.71 -5.68
C TYR A 107 -3.46 11.71 -6.60
N VAL A 108 -3.59 12.34 -7.76
CA VAL A 108 -2.50 12.44 -8.75
C VAL A 108 -1.78 13.76 -8.57
N ASP A 109 -0.58 13.71 -7.98
CA ASP A 109 0.30 14.86 -7.85
C ASP A 109 1.24 14.95 -9.06
N ARG A 110 0.69 15.32 -10.23
CA ARG A 110 1.47 15.54 -11.46
C ARG A 110 1.01 16.81 -12.19
N PRO A 111 1.90 17.48 -12.95
CA PRO A 111 1.52 18.59 -13.82
C PRO A 111 0.37 18.21 -14.77
N GLN A 112 -0.54 19.16 -15.05
CA GLN A 112 -1.85 18.96 -15.70
C GLN A 112 -1.88 18.15 -17.00
N SER A 113 -0.75 17.93 -17.68
CA SER A 113 -0.67 17.10 -18.89
C SER A 113 -0.61 15.58 -18.63
N SER A 114 -0.49 15.13 -17.38
CA SER A 114 -0.36 13.71 -16.97
C SER A 114 -1.19 13.37 -15.72
N SER A 115 -2.33 14.02 -15.52
CA SER A 115 -3.16 13.85 -14.31
C SER A 115 -4.25 12.78 -14.41
N ARG A 116 -4.22 11.88 -15.41
CA ARG A 116 -5.28 10.87 -15.57
C ARG A 116 -5.06 9.67 -14.66
N ALA A 117 -6.14 8.99 -14.26
CA ALA A 117 -6.07 7.71 -13.56
C ALA A 117 -5.19 6.69 -14.30
N LYS A 118 -5.28 6.63 -15.64
CA LYS A 118 -4.41 5.80 -16.48
C LYS A 118 -2.93 6.04 -16.20
N ASP A 119 -2.50 7.30 -16.13
CA ASP A 119 -1.08 7.64 -15.95
C ASP A 119 -0.60 7.24 -14.54
N TYR A 120 -1.50 7.25 -13.55
CA TYR A 120 -1.24 6.75 -12.20
C TYR A 120 -1.02 5.23 -12.16
N PHE A 121 -1.92 4.43 -12.77
CA PHE A 121 -1.85 2.96 -12.75
C PHE A 121 -0.81 2.33 -13.69
N ASN A 122 -0.18 3.11 -14.57
CA ASN A 122 0.90 2.65 -15.44
C ASN A 122 2.30 2.95 -14.88
N GLN A 123 2.42 3.36 -13.61
CA GLN A 123 3.72 3.51 -12.97
C GLN A 123 4.34 2.13 -12.66
N PRO A 124 5.67 2.00 -12.62
CA PRO A 124 6.34 0.73 -12.35
C PRO A 124 6.33 0.41 -10.84
N LEU A 125 5.13 0.30 -10.26
CA LEU A 125 4.90 -0.03 -8.85
C LEU A 125 4.25 -1.41 -8.74
N ARG A 126 4.68 -2.18 -7.74
CA ARG A 126 4.05 -3.46 -7.36
C ARG A 126 2.72 -3.24 -6.67
N PHE A 127 2.57 -2.12 -5.95
CA PHE A 127 1.35 -1.77 -5.24
C PHE A 127 1.01 -0.29 -5.43
N PHE A 128 -0.25 -0.04 -5.81
CA PHE A 128 -0.83 1.29 -5.96
C PHE A 128 -1.60 1.69 -4.71
N ARG A 129 -1.45 2.95 -4.29
CA ARG A 129 -2.16 3.48 -3.12
C ARG A 129 -3.48 4.11 -3.54
N VAL A 130 -4.56 3.65 -2.94
CA VAL A 130 -5.88 4.26 -3.02
C VAL A 130 -6.44 4.49 -1.63
N PHE A 131 -7.45 5.35 -1.52
CA PHE A 131 -8.09 5.73 -0.27
C PHE A 131 -9.54 5.28 -0.27
N GLN A 132 -10.00 4.70 0.83
CA GLN A 132 -11.39 4.28 1.00
C GLN A 132 -11.85 4.62 2.42
N GLY A 133 -12.60 5.71 2.56
CA GLY A 133 -13.01 6.20 3.89
C GLY A 133 -11.80 6.50 4.78
N ASP A 134 -11.74 5.82 5.92
CA ASP A 134 -10.65 5.95 6.91
C ASP A 134 -9.54 4.90 6.72
N GLU A 135 -9.47 4.25 5.55
CA GLU A 135 -8.43 3.30 5.21
C GLU A 135 -7.58 3.77 4.01
N VAL A 136 -6.30 3.45 4.07
CA VAL A 136 -5.38 3.44 2.93
C VAL A 136 -5.25 2.00 2.46
N ILE A 137 -5.47 1.79 1.17
CA ILE A 137 -5.39 0.47 0.54
C ILE A 137 -4.25 0.47 -0.47
N TYR A 138 -3.36 -0.50 -0.34
CA TYR A 138 -2.34 -0.81 -1.32
C TYR A 138 -2.82 -1.98 -2.18
N LEU A 139 -3.02 -1.75 -3.48
CA LEU A 139 -3.55 -2.72 -4.42
C LEU A 139 -2.47 -3.25 -5.35
N ASN A 140 -2.38 -4.57 -5.47
CA ASN A 140 -1.52 -5.23 -6.45
C ASN A 140 -2.22 -5.23 -7.82
N PRO A 141 -1.67 -4.57 -8.86
CA PRO A 141 -2.28 -4.46 -10.17
C PRO A 141 -2.42 -5.80 -10.89
N ALA A 142 -1.63 -6.82 -10.54
CA ALA A 142 -1.76 -8.16 -11.11
C ALA A 142 -3.13 -8.81 -10.83
N ASN A 143 -3.85 -8.30 -9.83
CA ASN A 143 -5.16 -8.80 -9.42
C ASN A 143 -6.31 -7.87 -9.86
N ILE A 144 -6.02 -6.80 -10.61
CA ILE A 144 -7.02 -5.87 -11.14
C ILE A 144 -7.43 -6.32 -12.55
N LEU A 145 -8.73 -6.50 -12.76
CA LEU A 145 -9.30 -6.83 -14.07
C LEU A 145 -9.49 -5.59 -14.93
N TYR A 146 -10.11 -4.55 -14.37
CA TYR A 146 -10.31 -3.27 -15.05
C TYR A 146 -10.64 -2.17 -14.04
N ILE A 147 -10.48 -0.93 -14.51
CA ILE A 147 -10.71 0.30 -13.74
C ILE A 147 -11.65 1.19 -14.55
N ARG A 148 -12.66 1.76 -13.88
CA ARG A 148 -13.59 2.75 -14.45
C ARG A 148 -13.43 4.07 -13.69
N ASP A 149 -12.98 5.10 -14.40
CA ASP A 149 -12.93 6.51 -13.97
C ASP A 149 -14.23 7.21 -14.41
#